data_AF-A0A1J5RYB4-F1
#
_entry.id   AF-A0A1J5RYB4-F1
#
_cell.length_a   1.000
_cell.length_b   1.000
_cell.length_c   1.000
_cell.angle_alpha   90.00
_cell.angle_beta   90.00
_cell.angle_gamma   90.00
#
_symmetry.space_group_name_H-M   'P 1'
#
loop_
_entity.id
_entity.type
_entity.pdbx_description
1 polymer ?
#
loop_
_entity_poly.entity_id
_entity_poly.type
_entity_poly.pdbx_seq_one_letter_code
_entity_poly.pdbx_strand_id
1 'polypeptide(L)'
;MFEIVCTKKGYENLNYLYKVYPKKYAVRFEIRTQKEYKPSADSILKKNKEYWETLFLAQLLGDDASQFCEVANMDALRFNYIDSVKELHVTAAEPLIIFNEKIGYLIHCSFNDFIIKDNEISTNEIFTWYKPLTSKDADVVNRWFNQRESVYENSLLHFMRALYDDDLINQGFSTKFITRIFKTDSLYKRIDKLMKETDTKLYTLLNASPYKQNNYVDLIDKKNTASSNFRNADSVVSLQFHHKIMEVFYRKKYSGITDSRPLNSGNLTPASYLLLKDNNKIIIEPSGAFYDPNDLVISGYWSQQKLGNLLPTDFRSLYAF
;
A
#
# COMPACT_ATOMS: atom_id res chain seq x y z
N MET A 1 1.97 13.60 -14.94
CA MET A 1 0.98 12.85 -15.77
C MET A 1 -0.35 12.86 -15.00
N PHE A 2 -1.53 12.51 -15.53
CA PHE A 2 -2.71 12.33 -14.67
C PHE A 2 -3.64 11.23 -15.15
N GLU A 3 -4.26 10.54 -14.21
CA GLU A 3 -5.22 9.47 -14.46
C GLU A 3 -6.65 10.00 -14.30
N ILE A 4 -7.51 9.63 -15.22
CA ILE A 4 -8.94 9.93 -15.17
C ILE A 4 -9.68 8.61 -14.94
N VAL A 5 -10.47 8.58 -13.87
CA VAL A 5 -11.31 7.44 -13.49
C VAL A 5 -12.76 7.87 -13.61
N CYS A 6 -13.50 7.25 -14.53
CA CYS A 6 -14.93 7.49 -14.71
C CYS A 6 -15.72 6.31 -14.17
N THR A 7 -16.61 6.58 -13.21
CA THR A 7 -17.46 5.58 -12.58
C THR A 7 -18.93 6.01 -12.62
N LYS A 8 -19.83 5.08 -12.91
CA LYS A 8 -21.29 5.32 -12.91
C LYS A 8 -22.02 4.00 -12.66
N LYS A 9 -23.09 4.04 -11.86
CA LYS A 9 -23.95 2.88 -11.59
C LYS A 9 -24.39 2.19 -12.89
N GLY A 10 -24.14 0.88 -12.98
CA GLY A 10 -24.50 0.06 -14.15
C GLY A 10 -23.57 0.18 -15.35
N TYR A 11 -22.40 0.80 -15.19
CA TYR A 11 -21.38 0.93 -16.24
C TYR A 11 -20.04 0.38 -15.74
N GLU A 12 -19.21 -0.13 -16.66
CA GLU A 12 -17.83 -0.53 -16.42
C GLU A 12 -16.98 0.71 -16.05
N ASN A 13 -16.01 0.52 -15.15
CA ASN A 13 -15.03 1.57 -14.83
C ASN A 13 -14.17 1.87 -16.06
N LEU A 14 -13.99 3.16 -16.37
CA LEU A 14 -13.04 3.59 -17.40
C LEU A 14 -11.87 4.30 -16.73
N ASN A 15 -10.69 3.70 -16.87
CA ASN A 15 -9.42 4.23 -16.39
C ASN A 15 -8.62 4.70 -17.61
N TYR A 16 -8.25 5.98 -17.62
CA TYR A 16 -7.52 6.58 -18.73
C TYR A 16 -6.32 7.35 -18.22
N LEU A 17 -5.12 6.87 -18.56
CA LEU A 17 -3.86 7.53 -18.23
C LEU A 17 -3.52 8.61 -19.26
N TYR A 18 -3.67 9.87 -18.87
CA TYR A 18 -3.40 11.03 -19.72
C TYR A 18 -1.94 11.51 -19.56
N LYS A 19 -1.13 11.31 -20.61
CA LYS A 19 0.31 11.61 -20.57
C LYS A 19 0.67 13.10 -20.67
N VAL A 20 -0.17 13.92 -21.32
CA VAL A 20 0.12 15.35 -21.61
C VAL A 20 -1.14 16.18 -21.40
N TYR A 21 -1.13 17.23 -20.58
CA TYR A 21 -2.32 18.05 -20.33
C TYR A 21 -2.96 18.61 -21.62
N PRO A 22 -4.25 18.37 -21.89
CA PRO A 22 -4.90 18.88 -23.08
C PRO A 22 -5.05 20.40 -22.96
N LYS A 23 -4.26 21.15 -23.74
CA LYS A 23 -4.50 22.57 -23.90
C LYS A 23 -5.65 22.77 -24.88
N LYS A 24 -6.81 23.21 -24.35
CA LYS A 24 -7.97 23.77 -25.09
C LYS A 24 -8.91 22.80 -25.85
N TYR A 25 -9.05 21.55 -25.42
CA TYR A 25 -10.08 20.66 -25.99
C TYR A 25 -10.93 20.00 -24.91
N ALA A 26 -12.22 19.81 -25.20
CA ALA A 26 -13.10 18.98 -24.39
C ALA A 26 -12.79 17.50 -24.67
N VAL A 27 -12.67 16.71 -23.62
CA VAL A 27 -12.49 15.25 -23.72
C VAL A 27 -13.84 14.59 -23.41
N ARG A 28 -14.31 13.73 -24.30
CA ARG A 28 -15.52 12.92 -24.11
C ARG A 28 -15.12 11.51 -23.72
N PHE A 29 -15.69 11.02 -22.62
CA PHE A 29 -15.52 9.64 -22.17
C PHE A 29 -16.80 8.85 -22.44
N GLU A 30 -16.66 7.68 -23.07
CA GLU A 30 -17.75 6.74 -23.28
C GLU A 30 -17.49 5.49 -22.44
N ILE A 31 -18.40 5.24 -21.50
CA ILE A 31 -18.34 4.09 -20.59
C ILE A 31 -19.34 3.04 -21.05
N ARG A 32 -18.94 1.76 -21.00
CA ARG A 32 -19.79 0.63 -21.43
C ARG A 32 -20.72 0.23 -20.30
N THR A 33 -21.92 -0.28 -20.64
CA THR A 33 -22.81 -0.86 -19.64
C THR A 33 -22.19 -2.13 -19.06
N GLN A 34 -22.22 -2.26 -17.74
CA GLN A 34 -21.79 -3.48 -17.06
C GLN A 34 -22.72 -4.62 -17.46
N LYS A 35 -22.16 -5.77 -17.85
CA LYS A 35 -22.98 -6.96 -18.12
C LYS A 35 -23.68 -7.39 -16.82
N GLU A 36 -24.95 -7.75 -16.93
CA GLU A 36 -25.70 -8.29 -15.80
C GLU A 36 -24.95 -9.50 -15.23
N TYR A 37 -24.58 -9.40 -13.95
CA TYR A 37 -24.01 -10.53 -13.23
C TYR A 37 -25.11 -11.57 -13.00
N LYS A 38 -25.04 -12.68 -13.74
CA LYS A 38 -25.88 -13.87 -13.52
C LYS A 38 -25.10 -14.85 -12.65
N PRO A 39 -25.42 -15.02 -11.35
CA PRO A 39 -24.77 -16.03 -10.54
C PRO A 39 -25.00 -17.42 -11.14
N SER A 40 -23.95 -18.27 -11.13
CA SER A 40 -24.07 -19.68 -11.50
C SER A 40 -24.89 -20.44 -10.45
N ALA A 41 -25.58 -21.52 -10.84
CA ALA A 41 -26.38 -22.33 -9.91
C ALA A 41 -25.59 -22.90 -8.71
N ASP A 42 -24.27 -23.05 -8.84
CA ASP A 42 -23.37 -23.45 -7.75
C ASP A 42 -23.08 -22.34 -6.72
N SER A 43 -23.62 -21.12 -6.92
CA SER A 43 -23.37 -19.94 -6.06
C SER A 43 -24.10 -19.98 -4.71
N ILE A 44 -24.48 -21.16 -4.22
CA ILE A 44 -25.11 -21.28 -2.92
C ILE A 44 -24.03 -20.97 -1.88
N LEU A 45 -24.09 -19.77 -1.34
CA LEU A 45 -23.22 -19.31 -0.27
C LEU A 45 -23.31 -20.36 0.87
N LYS A 46 -22.26 -21.17 1.07
CA LYS A 46 -22.18 -22.10 2.23
C LYS A 46 -22.29 -21.36 3.57
N LYS A 47 -22.08 -20.03 3.56
CA LYS A 47 -22.15 -19.07 4.66
C LYS A 47 -23.21 -18.00 4.36
N ASN A 48 -23.74 -17.33 5.37
CA ASN A 48 -24.69 -16.24 5.16
C ASN A 48 -23.99 -14.99 4.55
N LYS A 49 -24.79 -14.06 3.99
CA LYS A 49 -24.32 -12.80 3.39
C LYS A 49 -23.46 -11.99 4.36
N GLU A 50 -23.90 -11.89 5.62
CA GLU A 50 -23.23 -11.12 6.69
C GLU A 50 -21.79 -11.58 6.97
N TYR A 51 -21.51 -12.88 6.91
CA TYR A 51 -20.15 -13.40 7.05
C TYR A 51 -19.23 -12.87 5.94
N TRP A 52 -19.70 -12.87 4.69
CA TRP A 52 -18.92 -12.40 3.55
C TRP A 52 -18.73 -10.89 3.55
N GLU A 53 -19.75 -10.14 3.96
CA GLU A 53 -19.66 -8.71 4.17
C GLU A 53 -18.60 -8.39 5.22
N THR A 54 -18.63 -9.07 6.37
CA THR A 54 -17.65 -8.89 7.45
C THR A 54 -16.23 -9.18 6.96
N LEU A 55 -16.03 -10.32 6.28
CA LEU A 55 -14.73 -10.71 5.74
C LEU A 55 -14.23 -9.70 4.70
N PHE A 56 -15.09 -9.26 3.79
CA PHE A 56 -14.74 -8.27 2.77
C PHE A 56 -14.37 -6.92 3.38
N LEU A 57 -15.16 -6.41 4.33
CA LEU A 57 -14.88 -5.14 4.99
C LEU A 57 -13.60 -5.19 5.82
N ALA A 58 -13.35 -6.29 6.52
CA ALA A 58 -12.09 -6.54 7.22
C ALA A 58 -10.89 -6.46 6.25
N GLN A 59 -11.00 -7.09 5.09
CA GLN A 59 -9.94 -7.10 4.09
C GLN A 59 -9.76 -5.76 3.38
N LEU A 60 -10.85 -5.06 3.04
CA LEU A 60 -10.82 -3.76 2.35
C LEU A 60 -10.36 -2.63 3.27
N LEU A 61 -10.94 -2.55 4.48
CA LEU A 61 -10.78 -1.41 5.39
C LEU A 61 -9.76 -1.68 6.50
N GLY A 62 -9.49 -2.94 6.82
CA GLY A 62 -8.66 -3.38 7.94
C GLY A 62 -9.48 -3.61 9.21
N ASP A 63 -9.16 -4.65 9.98
CA ASP A 63 -9.92 -5.09 11.16
C ASP A 63 -10.15 -3.97 12.19
N ASP A 64 -9.11 -3.16 12.46
CA ASP A 64 -9.19 -2.08 13.45
C ASP A 64 -9.96 -0.85 12.93
N ALA A 65 -9.90 -0.59 11.62
CA ALA A 65 -10.49 0.61 11.04
C ALA A 65 -11.93 0.40 10.57
N SER A 66 -12.29 -0.83 10.17
CA SER A 66 -13.64 -1.19 9.74
C SER A 66 -14.69 -0.91 10.81
N GLN A 67 -14.34 -1.02 12.09
CA GLN A 67 -15.21 -0.71 13.24
C GLN A 67 -15.65 0.76 13.31
N PHE A 68 -14.90 1.65 12.67
CA PHE A 68 -15.20 3.09 12.58
C PHE A 68 -15.72 3.49 11.19
N CYS A 69 -16.05 2.50 10.36
CA CYS A 69 -16.51 2.72 9.00
C CYS A 69 -17.95 2.25 8.83
N GLU A 70 -18.77 3.06 8.16
CA GLU A 70 -20.11 2.69 7.71
C GLU A 70 -20.15 2.70 6.18
N VAL A 71 -20.60 1.60 5.57
CA VAL A 71 -20.79 1.51 4.11
C VAL A 71 -22.27 1.68 3.80
N ALA A 72 -22.64 2.82 3.20
CA ALA A 72 -24.03 3.20 3.01
C ALA A 72 -24.78 2.39 1.96
N ASN A 73 -24.07 1.72 1.05
CA ASN A 73 -24.65 0.96 -0.05
C ASN A 73 -24.13 -0.49 -0.13
N MET A 74 -24.18 -1.22 0.98
CA MET A 74 -23.80 -2.65 1.02
C MET A 74 -24.52 -3.51 -0.03
N ASP A 75 -25.76 -3.17 -0.38
CA ASP A 75 -26.52 -3.86 -1.43
C ASP A 75 -25.99 -3.65 -2.85
N ALA A 76 -25.00 -2.78 -3.06
CA ALA A 76 -24.24 -2.70 -4.30
C ALA A 76 -23.30 -3.89 -4.50
N LEU A 77 -22.91 -4.58 -3.42
CA LEU A 77 -21.96 -5.70 -3.44
C LEU A 77 -22.59 -6.98 -3.99
N ARG A 78 -21.79 -7.74 -4.73
CA ARG A 78 -22.09 -9.08 -5.19
C ARG A 78 -20.96 -9.99 -4.78
N PHE A 79 -21.33 -11.10 -4.14
CA PHE A 79 -20.40 -12.08 -3.62
C PHE A 79 -20.53 -13.38 -4.41
N ASN A 80 -19.40 -13.92 -4.85
CA ASN A 80 -19.33 -15.19 -5.54
C ASN A 80 -18.20 -16.04 -4.96
N TYR A 81 -18.55 -17.12 -4.27
CA TYR A 81 -17.55 -18.02 -3.71
C TYR A 81 -17.37 -19.25 -4.61
N ILE A 82 -16.14 -19.49 -5.06
CA ILE A 82 -15.78 -20.58 -5.95
C ILE A 82 -15.06 -21.67 -5.13
N ASP A 83 -15.79 -22.73 -4.78
CA ASP A 83 -15.31 -23.77 -3.84
C ASP A 83 -14.10 -24.54 -4.37
N SER A 84 -14.02 -24.77 -5.68
CA SER A 84 -12.94 -25.54 -6.32
C SER A 84 -11.56 -24.90 -6.14
N VAL A 85 -11.51 -23.57 -6.06
CA VAL A 85 -10.28 -22.78 -5.88
C VAL A 85 -10.21 -22.06 -4.54
N LYS A 86 -11.29 -22.13 -3.73
CA LYS A 86 -11.46 -21.47 -2.43
C LYS A 86 -11.31 -19.95 -2.51
N GLU A 87 -11.90 -19.35 -3.53
CA GLU A 87 -11.81 -17.90 -3.79
C GLU A 87 -13.17 -17.23 -3.60
N LEU A 88 -13.20 -16.13 -2.85
CA LEU A 88 -14.34 -15.22 -2.80
C LEU A 88 -14.08 -14.05 -3.74
N HIS A 89 -14.87 -13.96 -4.81
CA HIS A 89 -14.90 -12.81 -5.70
C HIS A 89 -15.95 -11.83 -5.23
N VAL A 90 -15.56 -10.57 -5.08
CA VAL A 90 -16.44 -9.49 -4.69
C VAL A 90 -16.41 -8.42 -5.79
N THR A 91 -17.59 -8.07 -6.28
CA THR A 91 -17.78 -7.00 -7.25
C THR A 91 -18.82 -6.01 -6.74
N ALA A 92 -18.82 -4.79 -7.27
CA ALA A 92 -19.80 -3.77 -6.93
C ALA A 92 -20.47 -3.21 -8.19
N ALA A 93 -21.80 -3.00 -8.15
CA ALA A 93 -22.56 -2.43 -9.27
C ALA A 93 -22.42 -0.89 -9.39
N GLU A 94 -21.89 -0.27 -8.34
CA GLU A 94 -21.59 1.17 -8.22
C GLU A 94 -20.48 1.35 -7.17
N PRO A 95 -19.76 2.48 -7.18
CA PRO A 95 -18.77 2.76 -6.15
C PRO A 95 -19.36 2.65 -4.74
N LEU A 96 -18.61 2.04 -3.82
CA LEU A 96 -18.97 2.01 -2.41
C LEU A 96 -18.85 3.41 -1.82
N ILE A 97 -19.82 3.76 -0.99
CA ILE A 97 -19.87 5.02 -0.25
C ILE A 97 -19.56 4.69 1.21
N ILE A 98 -18.37 5.05 1.67
CA ILE A 98 -17.82 4.65 2.96
C ILE A 98 -17.62 5.89 3.83
N PHE A 99 -18.31 5.98 4.95
CA PHE A 99 -18.08 6.99 5.98
C PHE A 99 -17.04 6.46 6.95
N ASN A 100 -15.85 7.05 6.97
CA ASN A 100 -14.77 6.68 7.87
C ASN A 100 -14.65 7.74 8.97
N GLU A 101 -15.28 7.47 10.12
CA GLU A 101 -15.33 8.38 11.27
C GLU A 101 -14.00 8.44 12.03
N LYS A 102 -13.10 7.47 11.81
CA LYS A 102 -11.75 7.48 12.40
C LYS A 102 -10.92 8.65 11.85
N ILE A 103 -10.83 8.75 10.52
CA ILE A 103 -10.07 9.82 9.83
C ILE A 103 -10.98 10.94 9.30
N GLY A 104 -12.28 10.90 9.56
CA GLY A 104 -13.23 11.94 9.19
C GLY A 104 -13.38 12.12 7.69
N TYR A 105 -13.48 11.03 6.92
CA TYR A 105 -13.62 11.11 5.45
C TYR A 105 -14.83 10.33 4.97
N LEU A 106 -15.55 10.90 4.01
CA LEU A 106 -16.37 10.16 3.06
C LEU A 106 -15.46 9.66 1.94
N ILE A 107 -15.45 8.36 1.71
CA ILE A 107 -14.62 7.69 0.71
C ILE A 107 -15.54 7.05 -0.32
N HIS A 108 -15.38 7.44 -1.58
CA HIS A 108 -15.92 6.70 -2.71
C HIS A 108 -14.86 5.69 -3.16
N CYS A 109 -15.20 4.41 -3.14
CA CYS A 109 -14.28 3.32 -3.51
C CYS A 109 -14.85 2.53 -4.69
N SER A 110 -14.10 2.46 -5.79
CA SER A 110 -14.42 1.63 -6.93
C SER A 110 -13.33 0.59 -7.16
N PHE A 111 -13.74 -0.62 -7.51
CA PHE A 111 -12.85 -1.73 -7.83
C PHE A 111 -13.53 -2.63 -8.86
N ASN A 112 -12.73 -3.38 -9.63
CA ASN A 112 -13.25 -4.25 -10.68
C ASN A 112 -13.65 -5.63 -10.13
N ASP A 113 -12.67 -6.39 -9.66
CA ASP A 113 -12.86 -7.67 -8.96
C ASP A 113 -11.92 -7.71 -7.75
N PHE A 114 -12.47 -8.04 -6.59
CA PHE A 114 -11.76 -8.14 -5.33
C PHE A 114 -11.81 -9.59 -4.86
N ILE A 115 -10.69 -10.27 -5.02
CA ILE A 115 -10.58 -11.72 -4.80
C ILE A 115 -9.93 -11.95 -3.45
N ILE A 116 -10.58 -12.72 -2.59
CA ILE A 116 -10.07 -13.13 -1.28
C ILE A 116 -9.77 -14.63 -1.32
N LYS A 117 -8.54 -15.00 -1.00
CA LYS A 117 -8.07 -16.39 -0.91
C LYS A 117 -7.12 -16.54 0.26
N ASP A 118 -7.39 -17.47 1.18
CA ASP A 118 -6.55 -17.72 2.36
C ASP A 118 -6.22 -16.43 3.17
N ASN A 119 -7.17 -15.50 3.28
CA ASN A 119 -7.02 -14.15 3.87
C ASN A 119 -6.03 -13.21 3.15
N GLU A 120 -5.57 -13.58 1.97
CA GLU A 120 -4.85 -12.70 1.05
C GLU A 120 -5.84 -12.10 0.04
N ILE A 121 -5.56 -10.87 -0.37
CA ILE A 121 -6.36 -10.17 -1.37
C ILE A 121 -5.57 -10.13 -2.66
N SER A 122 -6.24 -10.44 -3.75
CA SER A 122 -5.82 -10.09 -5.10
C SER A 122 -6.87 -9.16 -5.70
N THR A 123 -6.45 -7.98 -6.13
CA THR A 123 -7.33 -7.07 -6.87
C THR A 123 -6.50 -6.34 -7.90
N ASN A 124 -7.06 -6.14 -9.10
CA ASN A 124 -6.33 -5.51 -10.18
C ASN A 124 -6.10 -4.02 -9.90
N GLU A 125 -7.14 -3.30 -9.42
CA GLU A 125 -7.07 -1.85 -9.18
C GLU A 125 -8.16 -1.42 -8.18
N ILE A 126 -7.82 -0.55 -7.21
CA ILE A 126 -8.76 0.14 -6.32
C ILE A 126 -8.62 1.64 -6.55
N PHE A 127 -9.72 2.30 -6.90
CA PHE A 127 -9.79 3.74 -7.10
C PHE A 127 -10.57 4.39 -5.98
N THR A 128 -10.02 5.48 -5.45
CA THR A 128 -10.58 6.15 -4.28
C THR A 128 -10.68 7.64 -4.50
N TRP A 129 -11.77 8.21 -4.01
CA TRP A 129 -11.95 9.65 -3.90
C TRP A 129 -12.43 9.98 -2.51
N TYR A 130 -11.87 11.05 -1.94
CA TYR A 130 -12.08 11.43 -0.54
C TYR A 130 -12.74 12.80 -0.48
N LYS A 131 -13.71 12.93 0.43
CA LYS A 131 -14.29 14.20 0.84
C LYS A 131 -14.22 14.31 2.36
N PRO A 132 -13.56 15.34 2.92
CA PRO A 132 -13.57 15.55 4.36
C PRO A 132 -15.00 15.64 4.90
N LEU A 133 -15.27 14.94 6.00
CA LEU A 133 -16.48 15.14 6.78
C LEU A 133 -16.39 16.49 7.51
N THR A 134 -17.56 17.01 7.85
CA THR A 134 -17.70 18.28 8.58
C THR A 134 -18.49 18.05 9.85
N SER A 135 -18.04 18.62 10.95
CA SER A 135 -18.77 18.65 12.22
C SER A 135 -18.78 20.06 12.79
N LYS A 136 -19.83 20.40 13.54
CA LYS A 136 -19.89 21.63 14.34
C LYS A 136 -19.15 21.49 15.67
N ASP A 137 -18.85 20.25 16.07
CA ASP A 137 -18.12 19.93 17.29
C ASP A 137 -16.60 20.03 17.02
N ALA A 138 -15.96 20.99 17.69
CA ALA A 138 -14.53 21.25 17.55
C ALA A 138 -13.67 20.06 18.02
N ASP A 139 -14.10 19.30 19.02
CA ASP A 139 -13.35 18.15 19.53
C ASP A 139 -13.33 17.00 18.52
N VAL A 140 -14.44 16.82 17.79
CA VAL A 140 -14.51 15.85 16.68
C VAL A 140 -13.57 16.27 15.54
N VAL A 141 -13.60 17.55 15.15
CA VAL A 141 -12.71 18.06 14.09
C VAL A 141 -11.23 17.91 14.48
N ASN A 142 -10.88 18.24 15.73
CA ASN A 142 -9.52 18.08 16.26
C ASN A 142 -9.09 16.62 16.31
N ARG A 143 -9.98 15.70 16.70
CA ARG A 143 -9.71 14.26 16.69
C ARG A 143 -9.40 13.75 15.29
N TRP A 144 -10.20 14.12 14.29
CA TRP A 144 -9.95 13.75 12.89
C TRP A 144 -8.62 14.31 12.40
N PHE A 145 -8.31 15.56 12.72
CA PHE A 145 -7.03 16.18 12.37
C PHE A 145 -5.85 15.37 12.95
N ASN A 146 -5.84 15.13 14.27
CA ASN A 146 -4.78 14.36 14.92
C ASN A 146 -4.67 12.94 14.37
N GLN A 147 -5.80 12.30 14.07
CA GLN A 147 -5.80 10.95 13.50
C GLN A 147 -5.23 10.92 12.07
N ARG A 148 -5.53 11.94 11.25
CA ARG A 148 -4.95 12.07 9.91
C ARG A 148 -3.45 12.31 9.98
N GLU A 149 -2.98 13.20 10.86
CA GLU A 149 -1.54 13.39 11.08
C GLU A 149 -0.87 12.08 11.51
N SER A 150 -1.45 11.37 12.46
CA SER A 150 -0.92 10.08 12.93
C SER A 150 -0.90 8.99 11.85
N VAL A 151 -1.86 9.00 10.91
CA VAL A 151 -1.89 8.08 9.76
C VAL A 151 -0.86 8.49 8.72
N TYR A 152 -0.70 9.80 8.47
CA TYR A 152 0.29 10.32 7.55
C TYR A 152 1.71 9.97 8.00
N GLU A 153 2.00 10.16 9.27
CA GLU A 153 3.26 9.75 9.89
C GLU A 153 3.45 8.23 9.78
N ASN A 154 4.50 7.81 9.10
CA ASN A 154 4.77 6.40 8.74
C ASN A 154 3.84 5.81 7.66
N SER A 155 3.23 6.63 6.81
CA SER A 155 2.60 6.17 5.57
C SER A 155 3.61 6.07 4.43
N LEU A 156 3.33 5.20 3.45
CA LEU A 156 4.05 5.19 2.18
C LEU A 156 3.95 6.55 1.47
N LEU A 157 2.80 7.24 1.62
CA LEU A 157 2.59 8.59 1.07
C LEU A 157 3.60 9.60 1.63
N HIS A 158 3.83 9.60 2.95
CA HIS A 158 4.84 10.46 3.58
C HIS A 158 6.24 10.10 3.12
N PHE A 159 6.57 8.81 3.04
CA PHE A 159 7.87 8.38 2.51
C PHE A 159 8.11 8.83 1.08
N MET A 160 7.13 8.66 0.18
CA MET A 160 7.27 9.04 -1.22
C MET A 160 7.43 10.55 -1.40
N ARG A 161 6.76 11.38 -0.59
CA ARG A 161 6.96 12.84 -0.57
C ARG A 161 8.34 13.22 -0.04
N ALA A 162 8.73 12.67 1.10
CA ALA A 162 10.04 12.92 1.68
C ALA A 162 11.18 12.47 0.75
N LEU A 163 10.97 11.39 -0.01
CA LEU A 163 11.86 10.95 -1.07
C LEU A 163 11.84 11.93 -2.25
N TYR A 164 10.67 12.41 -2.66
CA TYR A 164 10.54 13.39 -3.72
C TYR A 164 11.35 14.66 -3.42
N ASP A 165 11.25 15.16 -2.19
CA ASP A 165 11.90 16.40 -1.73
C ASP A 165 13.37 16.21 -1.30
N ASP A 166 13.91 14.97 -1.38
CA ASP A 166 15.25 14.61 -0.89
C ASP A 166 15.48 14.87 0.61
N ASP A 167 14.42 14.76 1.41
CA ASP A 167 14.39 15.15 2.83
C ASP A 167 14.15 13.97 3.80
N LEU A 168 14.38 12.74 3.35
CA LEU A 168 14.09 11.52 4.13
C LEU A 168 14.58 11.56 5.58
N ILE A 169 15.83 12.01 5.81
CA ILE A 169 16.46 11.99 7.13
C ILE A 169 15.75 12.97 8.09
N ASN A 170 15.50 14.21 7.68
CA ASN A 170 14.85 15.21 8.55
C ASN A 170 13.37 14.86 8.77
N GLN A 171 12.73 14.24 7.77
CA GLN A 171 11.38 13.69 7.90
C GLN A 171 11.33 12.48 8.86
N GLY A 172 12.48 11.88 9.20
CA GLY A 172 12.59 10.83 10.22
C GLY A 172 12.69 9.42 9.65
N PHE A 173 12.92 9.27 8.35
CA PHE A 173 13.13 7.99 7.70
C PHE A 173 14.59 7.54 7.76
N SER A 174 14.77 6.22 7.87
CA SER A 174 16.02 5.51 7.67
C SER A 174 15.81 4.48 6.59
N THR A 175 16.78 4.37 5.69
CA THR A 175 16.79 3.44 4.57
C THR A 175 18.06 2.62 4.59
N LYS A 176 17.94 1.30 4.40
CA LYS A 176 19.08 0.39 4.30
C LYS A 176 18.87 -0.61 3.18
N PHE A 177 19.92 -0.96 2.45
CA PHE A 177 19.82 -2.07 1.52
C PHE A 177 20.05 -3.41 2.20
N ILE A 178 19.27 -4.38 1.75
CA ILE A 178 19.39 -5.80 2.04
C ILE A 178 19.78 -6.49 0.72
N THR A 179 20.82 -7.30 0.79
CA THR A 179 21.31 -8.13 -0.33
C THR A 179 20.99 -9.59 -0.04
N ARG A 180 20.21 -10.22 -0.91
CA ARG A 180 19.90 -11.64 -0.83
C ARG A 180 20.93 -12.46 -1.60
N ILE A 181 21.53 -13.45 -0.94
CA ILE A 181 22.54 -14.33 -1.52
C ILE A 181 22.04 -15.77 -1.42
N PHE A 182 21.80 -16.40 -2.57
CA PHE A 182 21.32 -17.77 -2.64
C PHE A 182 22.44 -18.78 -2.43
N LYS A 183 22.12 -19.96 -1.89
CA LYS A 183 23.06 -21.09 -1.70
C LYS A 183 23.76 -21.54 -2.98
N THR A 184 23.10 -21.32 -4.12
CA THR A 184 23.62 -21.62 -5.46
C THR A 184 24.66 -20.60 -5.92
N ASP A 185 24.74 -19.42 -5.30
CA ASP A 185 25.72 -18.39 -5.62
C ASP A 185 27.09 -18.77 -5.03
N SER A 186 28.14 -18.61 -5.83
CA SER A 186 29.53 -18.74 -5.39
C SER A 186 29.88 -17.87 -4.17
N LEU A 187 29.23 -16.71 -4.02
CA LEU A 187 29.41 -15.77 -2.91
C LEU A 187 28.92 -16.36 -1.58
N TYR A 188 27.98 -17.30 -1.60
CA TYR A 188 27.43 -17.93 -0.39
C TYR A 188 28.52 -18.62 0.44
N LYS A 189 29.54 -19.20 -0.19
CA LYS A 189 30.65 -19.87 0.52
C LYS A 189 31.59 -18.90 1.24
N ARG A 190 31.46 -17.59 1.00
CA ARG A 190 32.36 -16.55 1.48
C ARG A 190 31.64 -15.41 2.23
N ILE A 191 30.44 -15.68 2.76
CA ILE A 191 29.59 -14.68 3.45
C ILE A 191 30.36 -13.91 4.53
N ASP A 192 31.15 -14.59 5.37
CA ASP A 192 31.92 -13.93 6.45
C ASP A 192 32.93 -12.91 5.93
N LYS A 193 33.55 -13.20 4.79
CA LYS A 193 34.46 -12.28 4.13
C LYS A 193 33.69 -11.13 3.49
N LEU A 194 32.61 -11.46 2.78
CA LEU A 194 31.75 -10.49 2.11
C LEU A 194 31.20 -9.46 3.10
N MET A 195 30.69 -9.90 4.27
CA MET A 195 30.18 -9.00 5.31
C MET A 195 31.19 -7.96 5.78
N LYS A 196 32.49 -8.33 5.83
CA LYS A 196 33.56 -7.40 6.18
C LYS A 196 33.88 -6.46 5.02
N GLU A 197 33.92 -6.98 3.79
CA GLU A 197 34.19 -6.21 2.56
C GLU A 197 33.08 -5.19 2.25
N THR A 198 31.82 -5.50 2.56
CA THR A 198 30.65 -4.65 2.26
C THR A 198 30.09 -3.89 3.47
N ASP A 199 30.71 -4.00 4.65
CA ASP A 199 30.22 -3.45 5.91
C ASP A 199 28.74 -3.79 6.22
N THR A 200 28.37 -5.05 5.98
CA THR A 200 27.02 -5.58 6.22
C THR A 200 26.99 -6.51 7.44
N LYS A 201 25.79 -6.89 7.87
CA LYS A 201 25.56 -7.93 8.89
C LYS A 201 24.49 -8.92 8.43
N LEU A 202 24.50 -10.13 8.97
CA LEU A 202 23.41 -11.09 8.76
C LEU A 202 22.08 -10.47 9.19
N TYR A 203 21.07 -10.66 8.37
CA TYR A 203 19.73 -10.17 8.58
C TYR A 203 18.73 -11.30 8.44
N THR A 204 17.79 -11.36 9.37
CA THR A 204 16.73 -12.35 9.36
C THR A 204 15.40 -11.62 9.41
N LEU A 205 14.68 -11.60 8.29
CA LEU A 205 13.28 -11.20 8.25
C LEU A 205 12.50 -12.16 9.18
N LEU A 206 11.88 -11.61 10.22
CA LEU A 206 11.16 -12.37 11.25
C LEU A 206 10.18 -13.40 10.64
N ASN A 207 10.17 -14.60 11.23
CA ASN A 207 9.54 -15.88 10.83
C ASN A 207 10.38 -16.86 9.98
N ALA A 208 11.60 -16.50 9.58
CA ALA A 208 12.62 -17.50 9.24
C ALA A 208 13.45 -17.80 10.50
N SER A 209 13.14 -18.89 11.21
CA SER A 209 14.11 -19.46 12.15
C SER A 209 15.45 -19.62 11.41
N PRO A 210 16.61 -19.25 12.00
CA PRO A 210 17.93 -19.47 11.39
C PRO A 210 18.23 -20.95 11.09
N TYR A 211 17.33 -21.86 11.49
CA TYR A 211 17.41 -23.31 11.30
C TYR A 211 16.26 -23.93 10.49
N LYS A 212 15.40 -23.15 9.83
CA LYS A 212 14.58 -23.67 8.71
C LYS A 212 15.31 -23.33 7.41
N GLN A 213 15.52 -24.35 6.57
CA GLN A 213 16.34 -24.34 5.36
C GLN A 213 15.92 -23.27 4.33
N ASN A 214 16.25 -22.01 4.55
CA ASN A 214 16.18 -21.02 3.48
C ASN A 214 17.33 -21.31 2.50
N ASN A 215 17.04 -21.24 1.20
CA ASN A 215 18.03 -21.38 0.14
C ASN A 215 18.85 -20.10 -0.08
N TYR A 216 18.84 -19.19 0.89
CA TYR A 216 19.53 -17.91 0.85
C TYR A 216 19.87 -17.40 2.24
N VAL A 217 20.78 -16.42 2.30
CA VAL A 217 20.98 -15.51 3.43
C VAL A 217 20.74 -14.08 2.99
N ASP A 218 20.29 -13.24 3.91
CA ASP A 218 20.14 -11.80 3.68
C ASP A 218 21.22 -11.05 4.47
N LEU A 219 21.87 -10.09 3.80
CA LEU A 219 22.87 -9.19 4.39
C LEU A 219 22.35 -7.76 4.35
N ILE A 220 22.23 -7.10 5.50
CA ILE A 220 21.80 -5.70 5.59
C ILE A 220 23.00 -4.77 5.82
N ASP A 221 22.98 -3.61 5.18
CA ASP A 221 23.95 -2.54 5.42
C ASP A 221 23.94 -2.09 6.89
N LYS A 222 25.13 -1.91 7.50
CA LYS A 222 25.19 -1.39 8.87
C LYS A 222 24.81 0.09 8.94
N LYS A 223 25.20 0.86 7.93
CA LYS A 223 24.95 2.30 7.82
C LYS A 223 23.66 2.59 7.06
N ASN A 224 23.15 3.81 7.23
CA ASN A 224 22.02 4.30 6.44
C ASN A 224 22.45 4.50 4.99
N THR A 225 21.67 4.02 4.04
CA THR A 225 21.84 4.29 2.61
C THR A 225 21.34 5.69 2.31
N ALA A 226 22.20 6.55 1.74
CA ALA A 226 21.82 7.90 1.33
C ALA A 226 20.86 7.86 0.13
N SER A 227 19.91 8.80 0.08
CA SER A 227 18.90 8.95 -0.99
C SER A 227 19.52 9.02 -2.38
N SER A 228 20.70 9.63 -2.54
CA SER A 228 21.45 9.70 -3.79
C SER A 228 21.76 8.34 -4.43
N ASN A 229 21.67 7.22 -3.69
CA ASN A 229 21.87 5.87 -4.21
C ASN A 229 20.61 5.27 -4.86
N PHE A 230 19.45 5.88 -4.65
CA PHE A 230 18.17 5.34 -5.13
C PHE A 230 17.16 6.37 -5.61
N ARG A 231 17.44 7.66 -5.44
CA ARG A 231 16.66 8.78 -5.97
C ARG A 231 17.37 9.33 -7.19
N ASN A 232 16.70 9.30 -8.34
CA ASN A 232 17.11 10.05 -9.54
C ASN A 232 16.23 11.30 -9.68
N ALA A 233 16.80 12.42 -10.13
CA ALA A 233 16.09 13.68 -10.33
C ALA A 233 16.49 14.42 -11.62
N ASP A 234 17.00 13.70 -12.64
CA ASP A 234 17.58 14.32 -13.85
C ASP A 234 16.51 15.02 -14.72
N SER A 235 15.32 14.44 -14.81
CA SER A 235 14.20 15.00 -15.60
C SER A 235 12.85 14.76 -14.93
N VAL A 236 12.70 13.61 -14.28
CA VAL A 236 11.58 13.26 -13.42
C VAL A 236 12.16 12.66 -12.15
N VAL A 237 11.56 12.95 -11.00
CA VAL A 237 11.98 12.33 -9.75
C VAL A 237 11.51 10.88 -9.76
N SER A 238 12.43 9.95 -9.48
CA SER A 238 12.11 8.53 -9.46
C SER A 238 12.90 7.75 -8.42
N LEU A 239 12.28 6.69 -7.89
CA LEU A 239 12.92 5.65 -7.09
C LEU A 239 13.46 4.55 -8.00
N GLN A 240 14.76 4.26 -7.90
CA GLN A 240 15.41 3.24 -8.70
C GLN A 240 16.60 2.61 -7.95
N PHE A 241 16.63 1.28 -7.85
CA PHE A 241 17.76 0.52 -7.34
C PHE A 241 17.71 -0.91 -7.88
N HIS A 242 18.85 -1.60 -7.93
CA HIS A 242 18.98 -2.88 -8.64
C HIS A 242 19.40 -4.01 -7.69
N HIS A 243 18.74 -5.17 -7.81
CA HIS A 243 19.10 -6.40 -7.09
C HIS A 243 19.27 -6.24 -5.56
N LYS A 244 18.53 -5.31 -4.96
CA LYS A 244 18.47 -5.08 -3.50
C LYS A 244 17.01 -5.08 -3.05
N ILE A 245 16.82 -5.33 -1.77
CA ILE A 245 15.59 -5.00 -1.05
C ILE A 245 15.91 -3.76 -0.20
N MET A 246 15.07 -2.73 -0.23
CA MET A 246 15.22 -1.56 0.63
C MET A 246 14.39 -1.74 1.89
N GLU A 247 15.04 -1.80 3.05
CA GLU A 247 14.39 -1.61 4.34
C GLU A 247 14.14 -0.12 4.55
N VAL A 248 12.92 0.25 4.94
CA VAL A 248 12.54 1.59 5.35
C VAL A 248 12.01 1.55 6.77
N PHE A 249 12.54 2.40 7.63
CA PHE A 249 12.14 2.51 9.03
C PHE A 249 11.86 3.97 9.40
N TYR A 250 10.69 4.23 9.99
CA TYR A 250 10.31 5.57 10.48
C TYR A 250 10.66 5.74 11.96
N ARG A 251 11.64 6.59 12.25
CA ARG A 251 12.24 6.70 13.60
C ARG A 251 11.41 7.50 14.60
N LYS A 252 10.69 8.54 14.14
CA LYS A 252 9.98 9.49 15.03
C LYS A 252 8.91 8.80 15.90
N LYS A 253 8.21 7.80 15.34
CA LYS A 253 7.18 7.04 16.07
C LYS A 253 7.75 6.07 17.12
N TYR A 254 9.03 5.74 17.04
CA TYR A 254 9.70 4.74 17.87
C TYR A 254 10.94 5.29 18.57
N SER A 255 10.93 6.59 18.91
CA SER A 255 12.03 7.26 19.61
C SER A 255 12.40 6.49 20.89
N GLY A 256 13.55 5.80 20.85
CA GLY A 256 14.01 4.88 21.89
C GLY A 256 14.43 3.49 21.38
N ILE A 257 13.97 3.08 20.18
CA ILE A 257 14.41 1.86 19.49
C ILE A 257 15.54 2.25 18.53
N THR A 258 16.78 2.23 19.01
CA THR A 258 17.97 2.64 18.25
C THR A 258 18.46 1.59 17.26
N ASP A 259 17.93 0.38 17.33
CA ASP A 259 18.37 -0.75 16.52
C ASP A 259 17.20 -1.61 16.11
N SER A 260 17.33 -2.18 14.91
CA SER A 260 16.56 -3.28 14.34
C SER A 260 16.62 -4.53 15.25
N ARG A 261 16.14 -4.43 16.49
CA ARG A 261 15.81 -5.60 17.28
C ARG A 261 14.54 -6.17 16.66
N PRO A 262 14.54 -7.44 16.24
CA PRO A 262 13.28 -8.11 15.96
C PRO A 262 12.41 -7.96 17.20
N LEU A 263 11.30 -7.23 17.10
CA LEU A 263 10.31 -7.16 18.17
C LEU A 263 9.84 -8.60 18.40
N ASN A 264 10.11 -9.11 19.61
CA ASN A 264 9.66 -10.44 20.00
C ASN A 264 8.13 -10.48 19.96
N SER A 265 7.62 -11.51 19.30
CA SER A 265 6.28 -12.11 19.46
C SER A 265 5.12 -11.14 19.68
N GLY A 266 4.41 -10.84 18.59
CA GLY A 266 3.06 -10.24 18.62
C GLY A 266 2.97 -8.80 18.11
N ASN A 267 4.09 -8.07 18.07
CA ASN A 267 4.12 -6.68 17.59
C ASN A 267 4.79 -6.58 16.23
N LEU A 268 4.07 -6.00 15.28
CA LEU A 268 4.48 -5.75 13.90
C LEU A 268 5.89 -5.15 13.83
N THR A 269 6.75 -5.70 12.97
CA THR A 269 8.02 -5.05 12.65
C THR A 269 7.72 -3.65 12.13
N PRO A 270 8.30 -2.57 12.69
CA PRO A 270 7.96 -1.22 12.25
C PRO A 270 8.53 -0.86 10.88
N ALA A 271 9.37 -1.75 10.34
CA ALA A 271 9.98 -1.59 9.04
C ALA A 271 9.03 -2.04 7.92
N SER A 272 9.12 -1.32 6.81
CA SER A 272 8.58 -1.71 5.53
C SER A 272 9.73 -2.09 4.60
N TYR A 273 9.48 -2.97 3.64
CA TYR A 273 10.48 -3.35 2.66
C TYR A 273 9.96 -3.13 1.25
N LEU A 274 10.80 -2.52 0.42
CA LEU A 274 10.51 -2.22 -0.97
C LEU A 274 11.43 -3.05 -1.86
N LEU A 275 10.86 -3.68 -2.88
CA LEU A 275 11.58 -4.39 -3.93
C LEU A 275 11.05 -3.93 -5.28
N LEU A 276 11.95 -3.55 -6.18
CA LEU A 276 11.60 -3.19 -7.56
C LEU A 276 11.68 -4.43 -8.45
N LYS A 277 10.59 -4.74 -9.16
CA LYS A 277 10.56 -5.79 -10.18
C LYS A 277 11.34 -5.33 -11.41
N ASP A 278 12.06 -6.27 -12.01
CA ASP A 278 12.77 -6.09 -13.29
C ASP A 278 13.71 -4.87 -13.35
N ASN A 279 14.12 -4.34 -12.20
CA ASN A 279 14.91 -3.11 -12.05
C ASN A 279 14.25 -1.85 -12.67
N ASN A 280 12.92 -1.82 -12.76
CA ASN A 280 12.18 -0.68 -13.27
C ASN A 280 12.30 0.53 -12.32
N LYS A 281 12.16 1.73 -12.89
CA LYS A 281 12.12 2.98 -12.12
C LYS A 281 10.67 3.33 -11.79
N ILE A 282 10.42 3.75 -10.55
CA ILE A 282 9.11 4.23 -10.11
C ILE A 282 9.13 5.74 -10.15
N ILE A 283 8.36 6.35 -11.05
CA ILE A 283 8.25 7.81 -11.15
C ILE A 283 7.38 8.32 -10.00
N ILE A 284 7.83 9.38 -9.32
CA ILE A 284 7.17 9.98 -8.16
C ILE A 284 6.77 11.42 -8.50
N GLU A 285 5.54 11.78 -8.16
CA GLU A 285 5.00 13.15 -8.27
C GLU A 285 5.15 13.88 -6.92
N PRO A 286 5.15 15.24 -6.89
CA PRO A 286 5.25 16.01 -5.65
C PRO A 286 4.17 15.66 -4.61
N SER A 287 3.01 15.17 -5.06
CA SER A 287 1.94 14.71 -4.18
C SER A 287 2.26 13.42 -3.43
N GLY A 288 3.35 12.72 -3.77
CA GLY A 288 3.68 11.37 -3.32
C GLY A 288 2.97 10.26 -4.09
N ALA A 289 2.15 10.61 -5.09
CA ALA A 289 1.64 9.64 -6.05
C ALA A 289 2.80 9.08 -6.88
N PHE A 290 2.70 7.81 -7.28
CA PHE A 290 3.70 7.15 -8.10
C PHE A 290 3.06 6.27 -9.18
N TYR A 291 3.81 6.04 -10.26
CA TYR A 291 3.34 5.28 -11.41
C TYR A 291 3.92 3.86 -11.43
N ASP A 292 3.28 2.99 -12.22
CA ASP A 292 3.64 1.59 -12.38
C ASP A 292 3.72 0.82 -11.03
N PRO A 293 2.66 0.89 -10.19
CA PRO A 293 2.69 0.30 -8.85
C PRO A 293 2.92 -1.21 -8.84
N ASN A 294 2.63 -1.91 -9.93
CA ASN A 294 2.90 -3.34 -10.09
C ASN A 294 4.39 -3.68 -10.05
N ASP A 295 5.27 -2.71 -10.35
CA ASP A 295 6.72 -2.85 -10.31
C ASP A 295 7.30 -2.64 -8.91
N LEU A 296 6.51 -2.11 -7.97
CA LEU A 296 6.91 -1.91 -6.58
C LEU A 296 6.26 -2.98 -5.68
N VAL A 297 7.05 -3.96 -5.26
CA VAL A 297 6.63 -4.92 -4.24
C VAL A 297 6.86 -4.32 -2.86
N ILE A 298 5.78 -4.22 -2.08
CA ILE A 298 5.80 -3.70 -0.72
C ILE A 298 5.53 -4.86 0.25
N SER A 299 6.32 -4.95 1.31
CA SER A 299 6.10 -5.89 2.42
C SER A 299 6.40 -5.25 3.78
N GLY A 300 6.06 -5.93 4.87
CA GLY A 300 6.23 -5.41 6.23
C GLY A 300 5.06 -4.49 6.64
N TYR A 301 5.35 -3.38 7.31
CA TYR A 301 4.32 -2.53 7.89
C TYR A 301 3.35 -1.94 6.85
N TRP A 302 3.86 -1.38 5.75
CA TRP A 302 3.00 -0.73 4.75
C TRP A 302 2.11 -1.69 3.96
N SER A 303 2.51 -2.95 3.76
CA SER A 303 1.65 -3.94 3.06
C SER A 303 0.41 -4.32 3.85
N GLN A 304 0.37 -4.00 5.14
CA GLN A 304 -0.78 -4.25 6.01
C GLN A 304 -1.73 -3.05 6.07
N GLN A 305 -1.33 -1.87 5.55
CA GLN A 305 -2.22 -0.72 5.50
C GLN A 305 -3.37 -1.00 4.52
N LYS A 306 -4.59 -0.85 5.03
CA LYS A 306 -5.85 -1.04 4.30
C LYS A 306 -6.53 0.32 4.12
N LEU A 307 -7.56 0.38 3.27
CA LEU A 307 -8.21 1.62 2.87
C LEU A 307 -8.70 2.47 4.06
N GLY A 308 -9.13 1.83 5.15
CA GLY A 308 -9.57 2.52 6.37
C GLY A 308 -8.47 3.32 7.08
N ASN A 309 -7.20 3.06 6.75
CA ASN A 309 -6.02 3.76 7.26
C ASN A 309 -5.21 4.43 6.15
N LEU A 310 -5.81 4.76 5.00
CA LEU A 310 -5.16 5.50 3.92
C LEU A 310 -5.73 6.91 3.80
N LEU A 311 -4.86 7.85 3.44
CA LEU A 311 -5.19 9.25 3.20
C LEU A 311 -5.17 9.55 1.70
N PRO A 312 -5.93 10.55 1.23
CA PRO A 312 -5.85 10.96 -0.15
C PRO A 312 -4.48 11.59 -0.46
N THR A 313 -4.05 11.47 -1.71
CA THR A 313 -2.75 12.00 -2.18
C THR A 313 -2.66 13.52 -2.13
N ASP A 314 -3.77 14.24 -1.96
CA ASP A 314 -3.83 15.68 -1.77
C ASP A 314 -3.90 16.12 -0.29
N PHE A 315 -3.91 15.17 0.66
CA PHE A 315 -3.82 15.47 2.09
C PHE A 315 -2.54 16.27 2.38
N ARG A 316 -2.64 17.36 3.14
CA ARG A 316 -1.48 18.18 3.54
C ARG A 316 -1.34 18.14 5.05
N SER A 317 -0.20 17.62 5.50
CA SER A 317 0.16 17.68 6.92
C SER A 317 0.55 19.10 7.30
N LEU A 318 0.20 19.55 8.50
CA LEU A 318 0.67 20.83 9.02
C LEU A 318 2.12 20.77 9.53
N TYR A 319 2.68 19.58 9.70
CA TYR A 319 4.01 19.35 10.28
C TYR A 319 5.08 18.93 9.26
N ALA A 320 4.70 18.78 7.99
CA ALA A 320 5.62 18.48 6.89
C ALA A 320 5.87 19.75 6.06
N PHE A 321 6.79 20.59 6.51
CA PHE A 321 7.33 21.73 5.76
C PHE A 321 8.83 21.85 5.98
#